data_AF-A0A938M6I7-F1
#
_entry.id   AF-A0A938M6I7-F1
#
_cell.length_a   1.000
_cell.length_b   1.000
_cell.length_c   1.000
_cell.angle_alpha   90.00
_cell.angle_beta   90.00
_cell.angle_gamma   90.00
#
_symmetry.space_group_name_H-M   'P 1'
#
loop_
_entity.id
_entity.type
_entity.pdbx_description
1 polymer ?
#
loop_
_entity_poly.entity_id
_entity_poly.type
_entity_poly.pdbx_seq_one_letter_code
_entity_poly.pdbx_strand_id
1 'polypeptide(L)'
;MGDPRYESFMGLGPKRIAHWEHWSNPDAETYLTGIDYYEHPRLCRLKLKDLYPQLGLGVPQTDDPKPRLEQQRDKGKGRWGDSYRSHWQQEVASHRFKTLDEMLRFSPLQQGDFTGWNVVVDGDFRSEDIIYQRYRKNYPSEWGNQAPAGSSASVGFYNTMFMWPLLVFGYENFLSMCLEPGFERIMDEFAEINRRVFRAFARLPINFVVCHDDIVLSSGPV
;
A
#
# COMPACT_ATOMS: atom_id res chain seq x y z
N MET A 1 27.48 -11.17 1.68
CA MET A 1 26.29 -12.04 1.62
C MET A 1 25.29 -11.30 0.76
N GLY A 2 24.66 -11.94 -0.22
CA GLY A 2 23.67 -11.28 -1.08
C GLY A 2 22.45 -10.86 -0.27
N ASP A 3 21.58 -10.03 -0.86
CA ASP A 3 20.30 -9.69 -0.26
C ASP A 3 19.40 -10.94 -0.23
N PRO A 4 19.02 -11.46 0.97
CA PRO A 4 18.24 -12.69 1.05
C PRO A 4 16.88 -12.62 0.35
N ARG A 5 16.25 -11.43 0.28
CA ARG A 5 14.97 -11.27 -0.42
C ARG A 5 15.17 -11.37 -1.93
N TYR A 6 16.24 -10.77 -2.46
CA TYR A 6 16.59 -10.93 -3.87
C TYR A 6 16.87 -12.40 -4.20
N GLU A 7 17.70 -13.07 -3.38
CA GLU A 7 17.99 -14.50 -3.55
C GLU A 7 16.71 -15.35 -3.52
N SER A 8 15.77 -15.05 -2.62
CA SER A 8 14.45 -15.68 -2.56
C SER A 8 13.63 -15.45 -3.84
N PHE A 9 13.49 -14.20 -4.30
CA PHE A 9 12.70 -13.89 -5.50
C PHE A 9 13.29 -14.47 -6.77
N MET A 10 14.61 -14.60 -6.85
CA MET A 10 15.31 -15.19 -7.99
C MET A 10 15.44 -16.72 -7.91
N GLY A 11 14.89 -17.36 -6.87
CA GLY A 11 14.94 -18.82 -6.72
C GLY A 11 16.33 -19.37 -6.40
N LEU A 12 17.24 -18.54 -5.87
CA LEU A 12 18.63 -18.90 -5.56
C LEU A 12 18.79 -19.62 -4.22
N GLY A 13 17.71 -19.69 -3.41
CA GLY A 13 17.67 -20.46 -2.17
C GLY A 13 18.60 -19.92 -1.09
N PRO A 14 18.29 -18.76 -0.47
CA PRO A 14 19.14 -18.21 0.58
C PRO A 14 19.27 -19.18 1.74
N LYS A 15 20.46 -19.25 2.37
CA LYS A 15 20.71 -20.13 3.53
C LYS A 15 19.75 -19.89 4.71
N ARG A 16 19.22 -18.66 4.81
CA ARG A 16 18.23 -18.27 5.81
C ARG A 16 17.00 -17.77 5.07
N ILE A 17 15.82 -18.27 5.45
CA ILE A 17 14.55 -17.81 4.89
C ILE A 17 14.46 -16.30 5.08
N ALA A 18 14.28 -15.57 3.98
CA ALA A 18 14.07 -14.14 4.01
C ALA A 18 12.76 -13.85 4.75
N HIS A 19 12.82 -12.96 5.73
CA HIS A 19 11.65 -12.54 6.48
C HIS A 19 11.04 -11.28 5.84
N TRP A 20 9.71 -11.22 5.83
CA TRP A 20 8.94 -10.06 5.40
C TRP A 20 7.70 -10.00 6.28
N GLU A 21 7.52 -8.90 7.00
CA GLU A 21 6.38 -8.71 7.90
C GLU A 21 5.86 -7.28 7.82
N HIS A 22 4.54 -7.12 7.93
CA HIS A 22 3.94 -5.83 8.19
C HIS A 22 3.71 -5.69 9.70
N TRP A 23 4.50 -4.85 10.36
CA TRP A 23 4.39 -4.67 11.81
C TRP A 23 3.62 -3.40 12.17
N SER A 24 2.42 -3.57 12.72
CA SER A 24 1.55 -2.47 13.15
C SER A 24 1.05 -2.66 14.59
N ASN A 25 1.94 -3.05 15.51
CA ASN A 25 1.61 -3.21 16.93
C ASN A 25 2.65 -2.52 17.84
N PRO A 26 2.47 -1.22 18.15
CA PRO A 26 3.32 -0.46 19.07
C PRO A 26 3.48 -1.08 20.47
N ASP A 27 2.43 -1.72 20.97
CA ASP A 27 2.42 -2.23 22.35
C ASP A 27 3.36 -3.43 22.45
N ALA A 28 3.40 -4.26 21.40
CA ALA A 28 4.36 -5.34 21.28
C ALA A 28 5.81 -4.82 21.18
N GLU A 29 6.04 -3.68 20.51
CA GLU A 29 7.37 -3.07 20.43
C GLU A 29 7.84 -2.57 21.79
N THR A 30 6.95 -1.89 22.53
CA THR A 30 7.21 -1.47 23.91
C THR A 30 7.55 -2.66 24.79
N TYR A 31 6.75 -3.73 24.71
CA TYR A 31 6.98 -4.94 25.50
C TYR A 31 8.33 -5.60 25.19
N LEU A 32 8.69 -5.73 23.91
CA LEU A 32 9.93 -6.40 23.49
C LEU A 32 11.19 -5.60 23.79
N THR A 33 11.10 -4.27 23.78
CA THR A 33 12.26 -3.38 23.93
C THR A 33 12.41 -2.82 25.35
N GLY A 34 11.33 -2.78 26.13
CA GLY A 34 11.26 -2.06 27.40
C GLY A 34 11.24 -0.53 27.25
N ILE A 35 11.13 -0.02 26.02
CA ILE A 35 11.10 1.42 25.71
C ILE A 35 9.69 1.77 25.26
N ASP A 36 9.04 2.75 25.90
CA ASP A 36 7.70 3.17 25.50
C ASP A 36 7.71 3.78 24.09
N TYR A 37 7.06 3.08 23.15
CA TYR A 37 6.96 3.53 21.76
C TYR A 37 6.26 4.89 21.61
N TYR A 38 5.30 5.23 22.46
CA TYR A 38 4.57 6.49 22.34
C TYR A 38 5.40 7.67 22.84
N GLU A 39 6.34 7.45 23.76
CA GLU A 39 7.25 8.50 24.24
C GLU A 39 8.52 8.59 23.38
N HIS A 40 9.02 7.44 22.92
CA HIS A 40 10.31 7.32 22.22
C HIS A 40 10.23 6.35 21.00
N PRO A 41 9.45 6.68 19.95
CA PRO A 41 9.17 5.76 18.85
C PRO A 41 10.40 5.37 18.03
N ARG A 42 11.38 6.26 17.88
CA ARG A 42 12.62 5.98 17.14
C ARG A 42 13.58 5.17 17.99
N LEU A 43 13.78 5.50 19.27
CA LEU A 43 14.65 4.71 20.15
C LEU A 43 14.11 3.28 20.32
N CYS A 44 12.79 3.14 20.50
CA CYS A 44 12.12 1.84 20.53
C CYS A 44 12.44 1.03 19.26
N ARG A 45 12.27 1.63 18.08
CA ARG A 45 12.51 0.95 16.79
C ARG A 45 13.98 0.65 16.51
N LEU A 46 14.90 1.51 16.97
CA LEU A 46 16.34 1.23 16.92
C LEU A 46 16.70 0.03 17.80
N LYS A 47 16.14 -0.05 19.01
CA LYS A 47 16.35 -1.22 19.88
C LYS A 47 15.77 -2.49 19.28
N LEU A 48 14.59 -2.41 18.66
CA LEU A 48 13.97 -3.55 17.99
C LEU A 48 14.82 -4.04 16.80
N LYS A 49 15.44 -3.13 16.05
CA LYS A 49 16.37 -3.45 14.96
C LYS A 49 17.65 -4.14 15.45
N ASP A 50 18.14 -3.78 16.65
CA ASP A 50 19.25 -4.44 17.32
C ASP A 50 18.88 -5.87 17.77
N LEU A 51 17.71 -6.02 18.40
CA LEU A 51 17.22 -7.32 18.89
C LEU A 51 16.81 -8.29 17.77
N TYR A 52 16.15 -7.77 16.72
CA TYR A 52 15.54 -8.55 15.64
C TYR A 52 15.85 -7.95 14.27
N PRO A 53 17.12 -7.92 13.84
CA PRO A 53 17.54 -7.29 12.59
C PRO A 53 16.86 -7.91 11.36
N GLN A 54 16.44 -9.18 11.44
CA GLN A 54 15.73 -9.88 10.37
C GLN A 54 14.34 -9.31 10.06
N LEU A 55 13.69 -8.58 10.99
CA LEU A 55 12.35 -8.03 10.74
C LEU A 55 12.38 -6.91 9.70
N GLY A 56 13.53 -6.24 9.52
CA GLY A 56 13.68 -5.19 8.50
C GLY A 56 12.75 -3.99 8.67
N LEU A 57 12.29 -3.73 9.90
CA LEU A 57 11.31 -2.67 10.18
C LEU A 57 11.90 -1.28 9.96
N GLY A 58 11.12 -0.39 9.36
CA GLY A 58 11.49 1.01 9.14
C GLY A 58 11.62 1.77 10.46
N VAL A 59 12.62 2.65 10.56
CA VAL A 59 12.88 3.49 11.74
C VAL A 59 12.37 4.90 11.48
N PRO A 60 11.48 5.46 12.34
CA PRO A 60 11.05 6.85 12.25
C PRO A 60 12.23 7.82 12.20
N GLN A 61 12.12 8.91 11.44
CA GLN A 61 13.20 9.89 11.31
C GLN A 61 13.51 10.62 12.63
N THR A 62 12.47 10.95 13.40
CA THR A 62 12.58 11.64 14.69
C THR A 62 12.06 10.76 15.81
N ASP A 63 12.42 11.11 17.05
CA ASP A 63 11.94 10.46 18.28
C ASP A 63 10.82 11.26 18.93
N ASP A 64 10.08 12.05 18.14
CA ASP A 64 9.02 12.90 18.67
C ASP A 64 7.88 12.05 19.25
N PRO A 65 7.40 12.36 20.47
CA PRO A 65 6.32 11.61 21.09
C PRO A 65 5.05 11.59 20.24
N LYS A 66 4.34 10.46 20.31
CA LYS A 66 3.06 10.23 19.64
C LYS A 66 1.91 10.22 20.64
N PRO A 67 0.73 10.76 20.28
CA PRO A 67 -0.43 10.70 21.16
C PRO A 67 -0.85 9.26 21.38
N ARG A 68 -1.06 8.88 22.65
CA ARG A 68 -1.57 7.55 22.99
C ARG A 68 -2.99 7.38 22.50
N LEU A 69 -3.42 6.13 22.34
CA LEU A 69 -4.75 5.79 21.83
C LEU A 69 -5.88 6.35 22.69
N GLU A 70 -5.69 6.45 24.00
CA GLU A 70 -6.67 7.01 24.93
C GLU A 70 -6.90 8.50 24.69
N GLN A 71 -5.88 9.21 24.20
CA GLN A 71 -5.88 10.64 23.92
C GLN A 71 -6.46 10.97 22.54
N GLN A 72 -6.62 9.97 21.68
CA GLN A 72 -7.18 10.14 20.35
C GLN A 72 -8.72 10.15 20.40
N ARG A 73 -9.32 11.13 19.72
CA ARG A 73 -10.76 11.42 19.80
C ARG A 73 -11.60 10.57 18.84
N ASP A 74 -11.08 10.30 17.66
CA ASP A 74 -11.78 9.47 16.67
C ASP A 74 -11.44 8.01 16.92
N LYS A 75 -12.39 7.22 17.41
CA LYS A 75 -12.22 5.77 17.63
C LYS A 75 -13.14 4.93 16.72
N GLY A 76 -13.85 5.58 15.80
CA GLY A 76 -15.01 5.01 15.13
C GLY A 76 -14.68 3.97 14.05
N LYS A 77 -13.49 4.04 13.45
CA LYS A 77 -13.12 3.21 12.28
C LYS A 77 -12.01 2.19 12.56
N GLY A 78 -11.81 1.87 13.84
CA GLY A 78 -10.84 0.89 14.31
C GLY A 78 -9.40 1.42 14.36
N ARG A 79 -8.57 0.72 15.13
CA ARG A 79 -7.14 1.01 15.34
C ARG A 79 -6.31 0.43 14.20
N TRP A 80 -5.32 1.18 13.73
CA TRP A 80 -4.24 0.73 12.87
C TRP A 80 -2.90 1.21 13.44
N GLY A 81 -2.09 0.31 13.99
CA GLY A 81 -0.82 0.69 14.59
C GLY A 81 -0.99 1.55 15.84
N ASP A 82 -0.43 2.75 15.79
CA ASP A 82 -0.43 3.75 16.86
C ASP A 82 -1.59 4.74 16.76
N SER A 83 -2.49 4.58 15.79
CA SER A 83 -3.58 5.52 15.56
C SER A 83 -4.90 4.84 15.28
N TYR A 84 -5.99 5.55 15.58
CA TYR A 84 -7.29 5.23 15.03
C TYR A 84 -7.46 5.87 13.67
N ARG A 85 -8.17 5.15 12.78
CA ARG A 85 -8.48 5.64 11.45
C ARG A 85 -9.60 6.67 11.52
N SER A 86 -9.45 7.77 10.77
CA SER A 86 -10.48 8.80 10.62
C SER A 86 -11.53 8.47 9.56
N HIS A 87 -11.23 7.51 8.70
CA HIS A 87 -12.15 7.03 7.66
C HIS A 87 -12.00 5.53 7.47
N TRP A 88 -13.02 4.91 6.87
CA TRP A 88 -12.93 3.59 6.28
C TRP A 88 -13.15 3.70 4.78
N GLN A 89 -12.18 3.28 3.96
CA GLN A 89 -12.20 3.53 2.51
C GLN A 89 -13.45 2.94 1.85
N GLN A 90 -13.93 1.78 2.32
CA GLN A 90 -15.13 1.14 1.79
C GLN A 90 -16.40 1.95 2.07
N GLU A 91 -16.50 2.56 3.25
CA GLU A 91 -17.65 3.39 3.62
C GLU A 91 -17.70 4.69 2.80
N VAL A 92 -16.53 5.28 2.52
CA VAL A 92 -16.44 6.45 1.64
C VAL A 92 -16.84 6.05 0.21
N ALA A 93 -16.33 4.92 -0.28
CA ALA A 93 -16.59 4.46 -1.64
C ALA A 93 -18.06 4.05 -1.84
N SER A 94 -18.71 3.42 -0.85
CA SER A 94 -20.08 2.92 -0.96
C SER A 94 -21.14 4.01 -1.13
N HIS A 95 -20.82 5.26 -0.74
CA HIS A 95 -21.73 6.41 -0.84
C HIS A 95 -21.32 7.39 -1.95
N ARG A 96 -20.31 7.07 -2.76
CA ARG A 96 -19.76 7.99 -3.75
C ARG A 96 -20.73 8.26 -4.91
N PHE A 97 -21.49 7.24 -5.29
CA PHE A 97 -22.48 7.29 -6.36
C PHE A 97 -23.85 6.99 -5.78
N LYS A 98 -24.90 7.64 -6.30
CA LYS A 98 -26.25 7.50 -5.76
C LYS A 98 -26.94 6.24 -6.26
N THR A 99 -26.57 5.76 -7.44
CA THR A 99 -27.24 4.64 -8.11
C THR A 99 -26.24 3.77 -8.87
N LEU A 100 -26.66 2.52 -9.14
CA LEU A 100 -25.91 1.57 -9.98
C LEU A 100 -25.66 2.15 -11.39
N ASP A 101 -26.66 2.82 -11.97
CA ASP A 101 -26.55 3.47 -13.28
C ASP A 101 -25.45 4.54 -13.31
N GLU A 102 -25.30 5.34 -12.25
CA GLU A 102 -24.22 6.32 -12.16
C GLU A 102 -22.85 5.63 -12.12
N MET A 103 -22.73 4.53 -11.36
CA MET A 103 -21.50 3.75 -11.29
C MET A 103 -21.16 3.11 -12.64
N LEU A 104 -22.13 2.54 -13.34
CA LEU A 104 -21.94 1.91 -14.66
C LEU A 104 -21.60 2.92 -15.76
N ARG A 105 -21.95 4.20 -15.58
CA ARG A 105 -21.55 5.31 -16.47
C ARG A 105 -20.21 5.93 -16.11
N PHE A 106 -19.67 5.66 -14.93
CA PHE A 106 -18.37 6.17 -14.52
C PHE A 106 -17.27 5.72 -15.47
N SER A 107 -16.32 6.61 -15.75
CA SER A 107 -15.15 6.33 -16.58
C SER A 107 -13.89 6.61 -15.76
N PRO A 108 -13.19 5.55 -15.29
CA PRO A 108 -11.91 5.71 -14.62
C PRO A 108 -10.89 6.51 -15.43
N LEU A 109 -10.88 6.37 -16.76
CA LEU A 109 -9.94 7.11 -17.61
C LEU A 109 -10.29 8.60 -17.74
N GLN A 110 -11.58 8.94 -17.80
CA GLN A 110 -12.00 10.36 -17.78
C GLN A 110 -11.75 10.99 -16.41
N GLN A 111 -11.95 10.24 -15.32
CA GLN A 111 -11.59 10.71 -13.98
C GLN A 111 -10.09 10.98 -13.93
N GLY A 112 -9.26 9.96 -14.19
CA GLY A 112 -7.80 9.99 -14.35
C GLY A 112 -7.00 10.38 -13.09
N ASP A 113 -7.40 11.46 -12.43
CA ASP A 113 -6.86 11.97 -11.18
C ASP A 113 -7.75 11.55 -10.01
N PHE A 114 -7.23 10.68 -9.16
CA PHE A 114 -7.91 10.19 -7.96
C PHE A 114 -7.42 10.92 -6.71
N THR A 115 -6.82 12.12 -6.86
CA THR A 115 -6.39 12.93 -5.72
C THR A 115 -7.57 13.26 -4.80
N GLY A 116 -7.45 12.91 -3.52
CA GLY A 116 -8.48 13.15 -2.51
C GLY A 116 -9.67 12.19 -2.56
N TRP A 117 -9.57 11.11 -3.34
CA TRP A 117 -10.58 10.05 -3.35
C TRP A 117 -10.46 9.13 -2.13
N ASN A 118 -9.38 9.21 -1.35
CA ASN A 118 -9.12 8.32 -0.22
C ASN A 118 -9.07 6.84 -0.63
N VAL A 119 -8.68 6.58 -1.89
CA VAL A 119 -8.23 5.24 -2.31
C VAL A 119 -6.86 4.98 -1.67
N VAL A 120 -6.41 3.73 -1.58
CA VAL A 120 -5.17 3.40 -0.85
C VAL A 120 -3.94 4.07 -1.46
N VAL A 121 -3.76 3.97 -2.78
CA VAL A 121 -2.78 4.76 -3.53
C VAL A 121 -3.50 5.93 -4.19
N ASP A 122 -3.66 7.00 -3.44
CA ASP A 122 -4.31 8.24 -3.87
C ASP A 122 -3.38 9.09 -4.77
N GLY A 123 -3.95 9.71 -5.80
CA GLY A 123 -3.28 10.71 -6.63
C GLY A 123 -3.56 10.62 -8.12
N ASP A 124 -2.70 11.25 -8.91
CA ASP A 124 -2.91 11.43 -10.35
C ASP A 124 -2.33 10.29 -11.21
N PHE A 125 -3.19 9.70 -12.05
CA PHE A 125 -2.88 8.59 -12.96
C PHE A 125 -3.15 8.93 -14.44
N ARG A 126 -3.31 10.22 -14.77
CA ARG A 126 -3.58 10.67 -16.14
C ARG A 126 -2.45 10.37 -17.12
N SER A 127 -1.20 10.29 -16.66
CA SER A 127 -0.05 9.98 -17.52
C SER A 127 1.06 9.18 -16.81
N GLU A 128 1.83 8.46 -17.61
CA GLU A 128 3.00 7.70 -17.13
C GLU A 128 4.07 8.61 -16.51
N ASP A 129 4.25 9.84 -17.02
CA ASP A 129 5.27 10.76 -16.50
C ASP A 129 4.89 11.32 -15.14
N ILE A 130 3.61 11.64 -14.90
CA ILE A 130 3.13 12.07 -13.58
C ILE A 130 3.37 10.96 -12.55
N ILE A 131 3.04 9.72 -12.92
CA ILE A 131 3.28 8.55 -12.07
C ILE A 131 4.79 8.36 -11.84
N TYR A 132 5.60 8.37 -12.90
CA TYR A 132 7.04 8.19 -12.80
C TYR A 132 7.68 9.23 -11.87
N GLN A 133 7.38 10.52 -12.05
CA GLN A 133 7.95 11.59 -11.22
C GLN A 133 7.54 11.45 -9.75
N ARG A 134 6.27 11.07 -9.49
CA ARG A 134 5.76 10.82 -8.13
C ARG A 134 6.53 9.71 -7.43
N TYR A 135 6.89 8.64 -8.12
CA TYR A 135 7.58 7.49 -7.52
C TYR A 135 9.11 7.59 -7.56
N ARG A 136 9.69 8.21 -8.59
CA ARG A 136 11.15 8.31 -8.77
C ARG A 136 11.84 9.02 -7.61
N LYS A 137 11.18 10.01 -7.00
CA LYS A 137 11.70 10.76 -5.85
C LYS A 137 11.96 9.90 -4.61
N ASN A 138 11.40 8.69 -4.54
CA ASN A 138 11.56 7.78 -3.40
C ASN A 138 12.83 6.91 -3.50
N TYR A 139 13.61 7.04 -4.58
CA TYR A 139 14.82 6.27 -4.81
C TYR A 139 16.04 7.19 -4.93
N PRO A 140 17.23 6.73 -4.51
CA PRO A 140 18.45 7.53 -4.62
C PRO A 140 18.71 8.02 -6.04
N SER A 141 19.21 9.25 -6.18
CA SER A 141 19.47 9.87 -7.49
C SER A 141 20.57 9.14 -8.27
N GLU A 142 21.58 8.66 -7.55
CA GLU A 142 22.76 7.96 -8.04
C GLU A 142 22.46 6.60 -8.67
N TRP A 143 21.29 6.00 -8.38
CA TRP A 143 20.86 4.75 -9.03
C TRP A 143 20.43 4.98 -10.50
N GLY A 144 20.20 6.23 -10.90
CA GLY A 144 19.71 6.54 -12.24
C GLY A 144 18.41 5.79 -12.54
N ASN A 145 18.46 4.90 -13.53
CA ASN A 145 17.35 4.06 -13.98
C ASN A 145 17.58 2.56 -13.72
N GLN A 146 18.59 2.19 -12.93
CA GLN A 146 18.88 0.78 -12.64
C GLN A 146 18.94 0.55 -11.13
N ALA A 147 18.26 -0.49 -10.66
CA ALA A 147 18.42 -0.95 -9.29
C ALA A 147 19.87 -1.43 -9.06
N PRO A 148 20.39 -1.33 -7.82
CA PRO A 148 21.64 -1.98 -7.48
C PRO A 148 21.58 -3.48 -7.80
N ALA A 149 22.65 -4.00 -8.43
CA ALA A 149 22.74 -5.40 -8.78
C ALA A 149 22.58 -6.29 -7.54
N GLY A 150 21.71 -7.32 -7.64
CA GLY A 150 21.48 -8.26 -6.54
C GLY A 150 20.66 -7.70 -5.37
N SER A 151 19.96 -6.57 -5.54
CA SER A 151 19.14 -5.96 -4.48
C SER A 151 17.65 -6.25 -4.62
N SER A 152 16.94 -6.35 -3.50
CA SER A 152 15.47 -6.45 -3.44
C SER A 152 14.75 -5.12 -3.63
N ALA A 153 15.38 -4.13 -4.29
CA ALA A 153 14.77 -2.83 -4.55
C ALA A 153 13.42 -3.00 -5.26
N SER A 154 12.37 -2.47 -4.64
CA SER A 154 11.00 -2.70 -5.10
C SER A 154 10.13 -1.46 -5.01
N VAL A 155 9.00 -1.49 -5.69
CA VAL A 155 7.89 -0.54 -5.53
C VAL A 155 6.63 -1.30 -5.13
N GLY A 156 5.80 -0.70 -4.27
CA GLY A 156 4.51 -1.26 -3.87
C GLY A 156 3.35 -0.56 -4.57
N PHE A 157 2.31 -1.31 -4.93
CA PHE A 157 1.07 -0.76 -5.46
C PHE A 157 -0.14 -1.59 -5.05
N TYR A 158 -1.12 -0.91 -4.47
CA TYR A 158 -2.30 -1.53 -3.89
C TYR A 158 -3.51 -1.46 -4.81
N ASN A 159 -3.65 -0.42 -5.64
CA ASN A 159 -4.83 -0.24 -6.49
C ASN A 159 -4.71 -1.10 -7.77
N THR A 160 -4.53 -2.41 -7.61
CA THR A 160 -4.52 -3.41 -8.68
C THR A 160 -5.91 -3.60 -9.30
N MET A 161 -6.05 -4.57 -10.20
CA MET A 161 -7.27 -4.78 -10.98
C MET A 161 -8.54 -4.96 -10.14
N PHE A 162 -8.47 -5.69 -9.03
CA PHE A 162 -9.64 -5.90 -8.16
C PHE A 162 -9.79 -4.82 -7.10
N MET A 163 -8.67 -4.25 -6.64
CA MET A 163 -8.73 -3.19 -5.64
C MET A 163 -9.27 -1.88 -6.20
N TRP A 164 -9.04 -1.53 -7.47
CA TRP A 164 -9.61 -0.33 -8.06
C TRP A 164 -11.14 -0.23 -7.95
N PRO A 165 -11.94 -1.17 -8.49
CA PRO A 165 -13.39 -1.07 -8.39
C PRO A 165 -13.86 -1.13 -6.93
N LEU A 166 -13.20 -1.94 -6.09
CA LEU A 166 -13.50 -2.02 -4.66
C LEU A 166 -13.25 -0.69 -3.93
N LEU A 167 -12.17 0.03 -4.26
CA LEU A 167 -11.83 1.34 -3.68
C LEU A 167 -12.64 2.50 -4.30
N VAL A 168 -13.18 2.29 -5.50
CA VAL A 168 -13.96 3.30 -6.22
C VAL A 168 -15.45 3.24 -5.89
N PHE A 169 -16.01 2.04 -5.83
CA PHE A 169 -17.45 1.81 -5.65
C PHE A 169 -17.81 1.24 -4.28
N GLY A 170 -16.84 0.67 -3.55
CA GLY A 170 -17.10 -0.10 -2.34
C GLY A 170 -17.42 -1.56 -2.66
N TYR A 171 -17.18 -2.44 -1.70
CA TYR A 171 -17.26 -3.89 -1.87
C TYR A 171 -18.62 -4.39 -2.38
N GLU A 172 -19.72 -4.02 -1.71
CA GLU A 172 -21.07 -4.49 -2.08
C GLU A 172 -21.49 -4.02 -3.49
N ASN A 173 -21.19 -2.77 -3.83
CA ASN A 173 -21.47 -2.22 -5.15
C ASN A 173 -20.60 -2.89 -6.22
N PHE A 174 -19.31 -3.13 -5.94
CA PHE A 174 -18.44 -3.87 -6.85
C PHE A 174 -18.99 -5.27 -7.14
N LEU A 175 -19.40 -6.02 -6.11
CA LEU A 175 -20.01 -7.34 -6.29
C LEU A 175 -21.34 -7.28 -7.05
N SER A 176 -22.12 -6.21 -6.88
CA SER A 176 -23.37 -6.02 -7.60
C SER A 176 -23.12 -5.68 -9.07
N MET A 177 -22.09 -4.88 -9.36
CA MET A 177 -21.73 -4.46 -10.71
C MET A 177 -21.00 -5.53 -11.50
N CYS A 178 -20.26 -6.45 -10.86
CA CYS A 178 -19.33 -7.33 -11.56
C CYS A 178 -20.00 -8.32 -12.54
N LEU A 179 -21.32 -8.49 -12.42
CA LEU A 179 -22.14 -9.31 -13.31
C LEU A 179 -22.85 -8.50 -14.41
N GLU A 180 -22.79 -7.17 -14.35
CA GLU A 180 -23.45 -6.30 -15.32
C GLU A 180 -22.61 -6.14 -16.60
N PRO A 181 -23.20 -6.21 -17.80
CA PRO A 181 -22.46 -6.10 -19.06
C PRO A 181 -21.64 -4.80 -19.19
N GLY A 182 -22.13 -3.70 -18.60
CA GLY A 182 -21.44 -2.40 -18.63
C GLY A 182 -20.15 -2.35 -17.81
N PHE A 183 -19.92 -3.33 -16.93
CA PHE A 183 -18.77 -3.35 -16.04
C PHE A 183 -17.46 -3.71 -16.74
N GLU A 184 -17.52 -4.50 -17.83
CA GLU A 184 -16.34 -4.89 -18.62
C GLU A 184 -15.54 -3.66 -19.09
N ARG A 185 -16.24 -2.64 -19.63
CA ARG A 185 -15.63 -1.37 -20.02
C ARG A 185 -14.89 -0.69 -18.86
N ILE A 186 -15.48 -0.69 -17.66
CA ILE A 186 -14.88 -0.07 -16.48
C ILE A 186 -13.60 -0.80 -16.08
N MET A 187 -13.62 -2.13 -16.12
CA MET A 187 -12.43 -2.96 -15.88
C MET A 187 -11.33 -2.72 -16.91
N ASP A 188 -11.67 -2.58 -18.19
CA ASP A 188 -10.70 -2.22 -19.24
C ASP A 188 -10.04 -0.86 -18.98
N GLU A 189 -10.82 0.12 -18.50
CA GLU A 189 -10.31 1.43 -18.14
C GLU A 189 -9.38 1.39 -16.92
N PHE A 190 -9.70 0.59 -15.89
CA PHE A 190 -8.77 0.34 -14.77
C PHE A 190 -7.54 -0.45 -15.20
N ALA A 191 -7.66 -1.37 -16.17
CA ALA A 191 -6.53 -2.08 -16.75
C ALA A 191 -5.59 -1.09 -17.45
N GLU A 192 -6.13 -0.10 -18.18
CA GLU A 192 -5.31 0.93 -18.81
C GLU A 192 -4.61 1.83 -17.79
N ILE A 193 -5.28 2.19 -16.69
CA ILE A 193 -4.61 2.88 -15.56
C ILE A 193 -3.45 2.02 -15.01
N ASN A 194 -3.68 0.73 -14.77
CA ASN A 194 -2.64 -0.19 -14.33
C ASN A 194 -1.49 -0.26 -15.34
N ARG A 195 -1.77 -0.37 -16.64
CA ARG A 195 -0.72 -0.37 -17.68
C ARG A 195 0.16 0.87 -17.59
N ARG A 196 -0.42 2.06 -17.40
CA ARG A 196 0.35 3.30 -17.20
C ARG A 196 1.23 3.23 -15.96
N VAL A 197 0.69 2.71 -14.85
CA VAL A 197 1.44 2.52 -13.60
C VAL A 197 2.62 1.57 -13.81
N PHE A 198 2.40 0.39 -14.37
CA PHE A 198 3.46 -0.60 -14.55
C PHE A 198 4.49 -0.18 -15.60
N ARG A 199 4.11 0.56 -16.66
CA ARG A 199 5.07 1.17 -17.60
C ARG A 199 5.92 2.24 -16.93
N ALA A 200 5.32 3.08 -16.08
CA ALA A 200 6.07 4.04 -15.27
C ALA A 200 7.01 3.32 -14.29
N PHE A 201 6.57 2.23 -13.67
CA PHE A 201 7.38 1.43 -12.76
C PHE A 201 8.53 0.71 -13.45
N ALA A 202 8.35 0.24 -14.68
CA ALA A 202 9.41 -0.38 -15.47
C ALA A 202 10.58 0.59 -15.76
N ARG A 203 10.36 1.91 -15.62
CA ARG A 203 11.40 2.95 -15.74
C ARG A 203 12.09 3.26 -14.41
N LEU A 204 11.56 2.80 -13.28
CA LEU A 204 12.15 3.04 -11.96
C LEU A 204 13.38 2.16 -11.74
N PRO A 205 14.34 2.59 -10.90
CA PRO A 205 15.49 1.78 -10.52
C PRO A 205 15.10 0.68 -9.50
N ILE A 206 14.26 -0.26 -9.92
CA ILE A 206 13.74 -1.38 -9.12
C ILE A 206 13.94 -2.72 -9.84
N ASN A 207 13.97 -3.80 -9.07
CA ASN A 207 13.98 -5.17 -9.59
C ASN A 207 12.61 -5.86 -9.46
N PHE A 208 11.76 -5.41 -8.52
CA PHE A 208 10.48 -6.07 -8.23
C PHE A 208 9.33 -5.07 -8.05
N VAL A 209 8.12 -5.49 -8.42
CA VAL A 209 6.88 -4.79 -8.07
C VAL A 209 6.09 -5.66 -7.10
N VAL A 210 5.63 -5.07 -6.01
CA VAL A 210 4.84 -5.72 -4.97
C VAL A 210 3.40 -5.25 -5.12
N CYS A 211 2.52 -6.19 -5.44
CA CYS A 211 1.10 -5.95 -5.61
C CYS A 211 0.32 -6.52 -4.43
N HIS A 212 -0.83 -5.91 -4.12
CA HIS A 212 -1.65 -6.32 -3.00
C HIS A 212 -3.13 -6.30 -3.36
N ASP A 213 -3.81 -7.44 -3.20
CA ASP A 213 -5.25 -7.60 -3.44
C ASP A 213 -5.91 -8.21 -2.19
N ASP A 214 -6.60 -7.37 -1.40
CA ASP A 214 -7.36 -7.80 -0.21
C ASP A 214 -8.78 -8.23 -0.59
N ILE A 215 -8.90 -9.41 -1.21
CA ILE A 215 -10.20 -9.91 -1.70
C ILE A 215 -10.78 -11.05 -0.85
N VAL A 216 -9.99 -11.69 0.02
CA VAL A 216 -10.44 -12.82 0.84
C VAL A 216 -9.88 -12.75 2.26
N LEU A 217 -10.71 -13.15 3.21
CA LEU A 217 -10.31 -13.45 4.59
C LEU A 217 -10.05 -14.96 4.73
N SER A 218 -9.43 -15.36 5.84
CA SER A 218 -9.21 -16.77 6.17
C SER A 218 -10.52 -17.58 6.30
N SER A 219 -11.66 -16.91 6.51
CA SER A 219 -12.99 -17.51 6.58
C SER A 219 -13.75 -17.53 5.24
N GLY A 220 -13.16 -17.03 4.16
CA GLY A 220 -13.79 -16.88 2.85
C GLY A 220 -13.73 -15.45 2.31
N PRO A 221 -14.41 -15.15 1.18
CA PRO A 221 -14.58 -13.78 0.70
C PRO A 221 -15.14 -12.87 1.80
N VAL A 222 -14.80 -11.58 1.76
CA VAL A 222 -15.26 -10.55 2.73
C VAL A 222 -16.78 -10.54 2.85
#